data_AF-A0A523JF96-F1
#
_entry.id   AF-A0A523JF96-F1
#
_cell.length_a   1.000
_cell.length_b   1.000
_cell.length_c   1.000
_cell.angle_alpha   90.00
_cell.angle_beta   90.00
_cell.angle_gamma   90.00
#
_symmetry.space_group_name_H-M   'P 1'
#
loop_
_entity.id
_entity.type
_entity.pdbx_description
1 polymer ?
#
loop_
_entity_poly.entity_id
_entity_poly.type
_entity_poly.pdbx_seq_one_letter_code
_entity_poly.pdbx_strand_id
1 'polypeptide(L)'
;MAEFLDEVLDKGERSVKRTTLLLALVLFGASPARAMNCQDWGRLYENEKVPAVYGMIDAAVAGSGGRSMGVNRAGIARCLERRAQEISYAFDDTCADSRTARMQAINQIFKNYIWTCVGQT
;
A
#
# COMPACT_ATOMS: atom_id res chain seq x y z
N MET A 1 2.19 35.52 9.51
CA MET A 1 2.54 34.24 8.83
C MET A 1 1.67 34.01 7.59
N ALA A 2 1.35 35.08 6.86
CA ALA A 2 0.56 35.08 5.63
C ALA A 2 1.24 35.96 4.56
N GLU A 3 2.57 36.10 4.65
CA GLU A 3 3.36 37.04 3.82
C GLU A 3 4.43 36.33 2.97
N PHE A 4 4.61 35.01 3.11
CA PHE A 4 5.56 34.26 2.28
C PHE A 4 4.93 33.68 1.00
N LEU A 5 3.60 33.71 0.91
CA LEU A 5 2.84 33.18 -0.23
C LEU A 5 2.71 34.17 -1.39
N ASP A 6 2.92 35.46 -1.16
CA ASP A 6 2.73 36.50 -2.18
C ASP A 6 3.99 36.69 -3.06
N GLU A 7 5.19 36.52 -2.49
CA GLU A 7 6.45 36.74 -3.21
C GLU A 7 6.77 35.64 -4.25
N VAL A 8 6.17 34.46 -4.14
CA VAL A 8 6.36 33.36 -5.10
C VAL A 8 5.38 33.47 -6.29
N LEU A 9 4.26 34.17 -6.14
CA LEU A 9 3.21 34.28 -7.17
C LEU A 9 3.48 35.39 -8.20
N ASP A 10 4.18 36.47 -7.85
CA ASP A 10 4.37 37.63 -8.75
C ASP A 10 5.56 37.49 -9.72
N LYS A 11 6.57 36.67 -9.39
CA LYS A 11 7.82 36.59 -10.18
C LYS A 11 7.80 35.66 -11.39
N GLY A 12 6.71 34.91 -11.59
CA GLY A 12 6.63 33.81 -12.57
C GLY A 12 5.93 34.13 -13.89
N GLU A 13 5.42 35.35 -14.09
CA GLU A 13 4.44 35.63 -15.16
C GLU A 13 4.99 36.27 -16.43
N ARG A 14 6.30 36.47 -16.55
CA ARG A 14 6.87 37.02 -17.78
C ARG A 14 8.01 36.19 -18.30
N SER A 15 7.77 35.70 -19.51
CA SER A 15 8.80 35.27 -20.43
C SER A 15 9.38 33.91 -20.06
N VAL A 16 8.82 32.86 -20.65
CA VAL A 16 9.45 32.26 -21.83
C VAL A 16 8.61 31.03 -22.20
N LYS A 17 7.85 31.20 -23.30
CA LYS A 17 7.57 30.18 -24.30
C LYS A 17 6.89 28.91 -23.80
N ARG A 18 5.56 28.98 -23.89
CA ARG A 18 4.65 27.89 -24.30
C ARG A 18 5.38 26.70 -24.93
N THR A 19 5.08 25.52 -24.36
CA THR A 19 5.12 24.21 -25.01
C THR A 19 6.50 23.58 -25.14
N THR A 20 6.91 22.82 -24.11
CA THR A 20 7.45 21.44 -24.19
C THR A 20 7.65 21.01 -22.73
N LEU A 21 6.66 20.30 -22.16
CA LEU A 21 6.78 18.86 -21.91
C LEU A 21 8.03 18.52 -21.07
N LEU A 22 7.83 18.27 -19.78
CA LEU A 22 8.25 17.04 -19.09
C LEU A 22 7.95 17.19 -17.60
N LEU A 23 6.75 16.74 -17.27
CA LEU A 23 6.27 16.39 -15.94
C LEU A 23 7.19 15.28 -15.39
N ALA A 24 8.33 15.66 -14.84
CA ALA A 24 9.31 14.73 -14.29
C ALA A 24 9.06 14.52 -12.79
N LEU A 25 8.86 13.24 -12.42
CA LEU A 25 8.85 12.68 -11.06
C LEU A 25 7.56 12.85 -10.23
N VAL A 26 6.47 12.25 -10.71
CA VAL A 26 5.54 11.52 -9.82
C VAL A 26 5.54 10.05 -10.26
N LEU A 27 6.68 9.38 -10.07
CA LEU A 27 6.85 7.94 -10.25
C LEU A 27 7.49 7.35 -8.99
N PHE A 28 6.87 7.58 -7.83
CA PHE A 28 7.00 6.59 -6.76
C PHE A 28 6.14 5.41 -7.19
N GLY A 29 6.81 4.45 -7.82
CA GLY A 29 6.19 3.30 -8.46
C GLY A 29 5.23 2.60 -7.51
N ALA A 30 3.97 2.55 -7.91
CA ALA A 30 3.07 1.47 -7.53
C ALA A 30 3.71 0.17 -8.04
N SER A 31 4.63 -0.39 -7.25
CA SER A 31 5.14 -1.73 -7.48
C SER A 31 3.91 -2.63 -7.50
N PRO A 32 3.70 -3.46 -8.54
CA PRO A 32 2.67 -4.49 -8.45
C PRO A 32 3.00 -5.26 -7.18
N ALA A 33 2.10 -5.29 -6.19
CA ALA A 33 2.39 -5.89 -4.90
C ALA A 33 2.69 -7.38 -5.14
N ARG A 34 3.98 -7.66 -5.34
CA ARG A 34 4.51 -9.00 -5.44
C ARG A 34 4.31 -9.59 -4.06
N ALA A 35 3.99 -10.88 -4.04
CA ALA A 35 3.95 -11.70 -2.83
C ALA A 35 5.10 -11.30 -1.89
N MET A 36 4.78 -10.58 -0.82
CA MET A 36 5.76 -10.04 0.11
C MET A 36 6.25 -11.19 1.01
N ASN A 37 7.56 -11.25 1.22
CA ASN A 37 8.18 -12.23 2.12
C ASN A 37 8.73 -11.52 3.36
N CYS A 38 9.08 -12.29 4.39
CA CYS A 38 9.57 -11.72 5.66
C CYS A 38 10.89 -10.95 5.53
N GLN A 39 11.74 -11.28 4.55
CA GLN A 39 12.98 -10.53 4.33
C GLN A 39 12.70 -9.14 3.77
N ASP A 40 11.77 -9.03 2.82
CA ASP A 40 11.37 -7.74 2.25
C ASP A 40 10.56 -6.92 3.26
N TRP A 41 9.71 -7.57 4.05
CA TRP A 41 8.97 -6.93 5.14
C TRP A 41 9.91 -6.36 6.23
N GLY A 42 10.91 -7.14 6.65
CA GLY A 42 11.87 -6.72 7.67
C GLY A 42 12.83 -5.60 7.23
N ARG A 43 12.83 -5.23 5.95
CA ARG A 43 13.58 -4.06 5.43
C ARG A 43 12.79 -2.76 5.51
N LEU A 44 11.48 -2.83 5.71
CA LEU A 44 10.62 -1.66 5.83
C LEU A 44 10.79 -1.01 7.20
N TYR A 45 10.79 0.32 7.25
CA TYR A 45 10.68 1.06 8.49
C TYR A 45 9.26 0.93 9.06
N GLU A 46 9.10 1.16 10.37
CA GLU A 46 7.78 1.01 11.01
C GLU A 46 6.68 1.89 10.41
N ASN A 47 7.03 3.09 9.95
CA ASN A 47 6.10 4.00 9.29
C ASN A 47 5.73 3.56 7.86
N GLU A 48 6.40 2.57 7.27
CA GLU A 48 6.18 2.09 5.91
C GLU A 48 5.34 0.80 5.88
N LYS A 49 5.26 0.06 6.98
CA LYS A 49 4.60 -1.24 7.05
C LYS A 49 3.09 -1.16 6.85
N VAL A 50 2.41 -0.24 7.53
CA VAL A 50 0.96 -0.05 7.34
C VAL A 50 0.62 0.42 5.91
N PRO A 51 1.33 1.41 5.32
CA PRO A 51 1.23 1.72 3.90
C PRO A 51 1.44 0.51 2.97
N ALA A 52 2.42 -0.34 3.26
CA ALA A 52 2.65 -1.56 2.49
C ALA A 52 1.46 -2.53 2.55
N VAL A 53 0.81 -2.66 3.71
CA VAL A 53 -0.44 -3.45 3.85
C VAL A 53 -1.55 -2.89 2.97
N TYR A 54 -1.75 -1.57 2.92
CA TYR A 54 -2.74 -0.97 2.01
C TYR A 54 -2.44 -1.32 0.54
N GLY A 55 -1.18 -1.24 0.12
CA GLY A 55 -0.78 -1.66 -1.23
C GLY A 55 -1.07 -3.15 -1.52
N MET A 56 -0.94 -4.02 -0.52
CA MET A 56 -1.31 -5.43 -0.63
C MET A 56 -2.82 -5.64 -0.74
N ILE A 57 -3.62 -4.85 -0.01
CA ILE A 57 -5.09 -4.87 -0.09
C ILE A 57 -5.53 -4.44 -1.48
N ASP A 58 -5.03 -3.32 -1.99
CA ASP A 58 -5.34 -2.82 -3.33
C ASP A 58 -5.00 -3.85 -4.40
N ALA A 59 -3.82 -4.45 -4.33
CA ALA A 59 -3.40 -5.50 -5.25
C ALA A 59 -4.28 -6.76 -5.17
N ALA A 60 -4.68 -7.17 -3.96
CA ALA A 60 -5.58 -8.31 -3.79
C ALA A 60 -6.96 -8.05 -4.37
N VAL A 61 -7.50 -6.84 -4.20
CA VAL A 61 -8.85 -6.47 -4.65
C VAL A 61 -8.89 -6.15 -6.15
N ALA A 62 -7.84 -5.54 -6.70
CA ALA A 62 -7.70 -5.26 -8.12
C ALA A 62 -7.31 -6.51 -8.94
N GLY A 63 -6.59 -7.45 -8.32
CA GLY A 63 -6.07 -8.65 -8.97
C GLY A 63 -7.11 -9.75 -9.25
N SER A 64 -6.62 -10.89 -9.75
CA SER A 64 -7.45 -12.08 -9.99
C SER A 64 -8.11 -12.62 -8.72
N GLY A 65 -7.46 -12.47 -7.56
CA GLY A 65 -8.03 -12.81 -6.25
C GLY A 65 -9.28 -11.98 -5.92
N GLY A 66 -9.26 -10.69 -6.22
CA GLY A 66 -10.43 -9.82 -6.09
C GLY A 66 -11.57 -10.26 -6.99
N ARG A 67 -11.27 -10.82 -8.17
CA ARG A 67 -12.31 -11.42 -9.04
C ARG A 67 -13.04 -12.58 -8.39
N SER A 68 -12.33 -13.43 -7.64
CA SER A 68 -12.95 -14.52 -6.87
C SER A 68 -13.72 -14.05 -5.64
N MET A 69 -13.48 -12.84 -5.14
CA MET A 69 -14.23 -12.26 -4.01
C MET A 69 -15.66 -11.82 -4.38
N GLY A 70 -16.05 -11.91 -5.65
CA GLY A 70 -17.44 -11.69 -6.10
C GLY A 70 -17.88 -10.22 -6.06
N VAL A 71 -19.15 -10.00 -5.72
CA VAL A 71 -19.82 -8.68 -5.72
C VAL A 71 -19.43 -7.79 -4.52
N ASN A 72 -18.89 -8.36 -3.44
CA ASN A 72 -18.61 -7.61 -2.21
C ASN A 72 -17.13 -7.20 -2.03
N ARG A 73 -16.42 -6.98 -3.15
CA ARG A 73 -15.02 -6.51 -3.13
C ARG A 73 -14.83 -5.26 -2.28
N ALA A 74 -15.74 -4.30 -2.40
CA ALA A 74 -15.68 -3.05 -1.64
C ALA A 74 -15.94 -3.24 -0.14
N GLY A 75 -16.74 -4.23 0.27
CA GLY A 75 -16.92 -4.58 1.68
C GLY A 75 -15.67 -5.25 2.26
N ILE A 76 -15.07 -6.16 1.49
CA ILE A 76 -13.84 -6.87 1.87
C ILE A 76 -12.67 -5.89 1.97
N ALA A 77 -12.49 -5.00 0.99
CA ALA A 77 -11.47 -3.94 1.02
C ALA A 77 -11.58 -3.11 2.31
N ARG A 78 -12.77 -2.55 2.59
CA ARG A 78 -13.02 -1.77 3.80
C ARG A 78 -12.80 -2.56 5.10
N CYS A 79 -13.09 -3.86 5.09
CA CYS A 79 -12.83 -4.73 6.25
C CYS A 79 -11.32 -4.89 6.49
N LEU A 80 -10.54 -5.13 5.44
CA LEU A 80 -9.09 -5.27 5.52
C LEU A 80 -8.42 -3.96 5.89
N GLU A 81 -8.86 -2.84 5.33
CA GLU A 81 -8.34 -1.50 5.63
C GLU A 81 -8.48 -1.17 7.12
N ARG A 82 -9.64 -1.46 7.74
CA ARG A 82 -9.84 -1.27 9.19
C ARG A 82 -8.91 -2.14 10.05
N ARG A 83 -8.41 -3.24 9.50
CA ARG A 83 -7.51 -4.18 10.18
C ARG A 83 -6.05 -4.01 9.74
N ALA A 84 -5.71 -3.00 8.92
CA ALA A 84 -4.38 -2.87 8.34
C ALA A 84 -3.26 -2.83 9.41
N GLN A 85 -3.53 -2.18 10.54
CA GLN A 85 -2.60 -2.15 11.67
C GLN A 85 -2.45 -3.52 12.36
N GLU A 86 -3.55 -4.24 12.58
CA GLU A 86 -3.51 -5.62 13.12
C GLU A 86 -2.73 -6.56 12.19
N ILE A 87 -2.96 -6.44 10.88
CA ILE A 87 -2.26 -7.22 9.85
C ILE A 87 -0.75 -6.93 9.90
N SER A 88 -0.36 -5.66 10.03
CA SER A 88 1.04 -5.26 10.16
C SER A 88 1.71 -5.93 11.36
N TYR A 89 1.08 -5.89 12.53
CA TYR A 89 1.62 -6.55 13.73
C TYR A 89 1.68 -8.07 13.58
N ALA A 90 0.68 -8.69 12.97
CA ALA A 90 0.71 -10.12 12.71
C ALA A 90 1.86 -10.53 11.75
N PHE A 91 2.21 -9.68 10.78
CA PHE A 91 3.37 -9.90 9.93
C PHE A 91 4.67 -9.74 10.72
N ASP A 92 4.77 -8.74 11.59
CA ASP A 92 5.93 -8.54 12.47
C ASP A 92 6.17 -9.74 13.38
N ASP A 93 5.14 -10.19 14.10
CA ASP A 93 5.21 -11.37 14.97
C ASP A 93 5.63 -12.62 14.18
N THR A 94 4.97 -12.86 13.04
CA THR A 94 5.26 -14.01 12.18
C THR A 94 6.69 -14.00 11.65
N CYS A 95 7.20 -12.82 11.29
CA CYS A 95 8.54 -12.68 10.74
C CYS A 95 9.63 -12.68 11.84
N ALA A 96 9.33 -12.16 13.03
CA ALA A 96 10.23 -12.16 14.19
C ALA A 96 10.44 -13.57 14.77
N ASP A 97 9.40 -14.39 14.83
CA ASP A 97 9.46 -15.76 15.38
C ASP A 97 10.26 -16.74 14.50
N SER A 98 10.61 -16.32 13.30
CA SER A 98 11.02 -17.24 12.25
C SER A 98 12.50 -17.08 11.89
N ARG A 99 13.35 -17.99 12.39
CA ARG A 99 14.67 -18.22 11.75
C ARG A 99 14.52 -18.81 10.33
N THR A 100 13.30 -19.27 9.98
CA THR A 100 12.98 -19.99 8.75
C THR A 100 11.59 -19.65 8.19
N ALA A 101 11.05 -18.42 8.35
CA ALA A 101 9.75 -18.11 7.75
C ALA A 101 9.80 -18.49 6.29
N ARG A 102 8.92 -19.44 5.91
CA ARG A 102 8.77 -19.81 4.51
C ARG A 102 8.44 -18.52 3.77
N MET A 103 8.94 -18.38 2.54
CA MET A 103 8.72 -17.22 1.68
C MET A 103 7.24 -16.83 1.47
N GLN A 104 6.30 -17.64 1.97
CA GLN A 104 4.86 -17.48 1.84
C GLN A 104 4.14 -17.20 3.17
N ALA A 105 4.83 -17.06 4.30
CA ALA A 105 4.19 -16.88 5.61
C ALA A 105 3.27 -15.66 5.67
N ILE A 106 3.78 -14.49 5.25
CA ILE A 106 3.00 -13.25 5.11
C ILE A 106 1.76 -13.46 4.24
N ASN A 107 1.92 -14.13 3.09
CA ASN A 107 0.79 -14.38 2.18
C ASN A 107 -0.27 -15.28 2.81
N GLN A 108 0.10 -16.24 3.66
CA GLN A 108 -0.85 -17.09 4.36
C GLN A 108 -1.62 -16.30 5.42
N ILE A 109 -0.92 -15.51 6.23
CA ILE A 109 -1.56 -14.62 7.21
C ILE A 109 -2.54 -13.68 6.50
N PHE A 110 -2.11 -13.04 5.42
CA PHE A 110 -2.94 -12.12 4.66
C PHE A 110 -4.19 -12.79 4.08
N LYS A 111 -4.05 -14.01 3.54
CA LYS A 111 -5.20 -14.82 3.07
C LYS A 111 -6.19 -15.13 4.20
N ASN A 112 -5.72 -15.41 5.41
CA ASN A 112 -6.60 -15.68 6.56
C ASN A 112 -7.44 -14.44 6.93
N TYR A 113 -6.85 -13.25 6.86
CA TYR A 113 -7.59 -12.00 7.04
C TYR A 113 -8.63 -11.78 5.93
N ILE A 114 -8.29 -12.07 4.67
CA ILE A 114 -9.25 -12.03 3.55
C ILE A 114 -10.44 -12.95 3.85
N TRP A 115 -10.20 -14.21 4.23
CA TRP A 115 -11.28 -15.16 4.56
C TRP A 115 -12.13 -14.71 5.74
N THR A 116 -11.49 -14.15 6.77
CA THR A 116 -12.18 -13.59 7.93
C THR A 116 -13.11 -12.44 7.53
N CYS A 117 -12.68 -11.59 6.60
CA CYS A 117 -13.51 -10.50 6.08
C CYS A 117 -14.63 -10.99 5.15
N VAL A 118 -14.40 -12.01 4.33
CA VAL A 118 -15.43 -12.64 3.50
C VAL A 118 -16.56 -13.24 4.35
N GLY A 119 -16.25 -13.80 5.53
CA GLY A 119 -17.26 -14.33 6.45
C GLY A 119 -18.08 -13.26 7.21
N GLN A 120 -17.69 -11.99 7.13
CA GLN A 120 -18.33 -10.85 7.81
C GLN A 120 -19.19 -9.98 6.87
N THR A 121 -19.19 -10.31 5.58
CA THR A 121 -19.87 -9.56 4.51
C THR A 121 -21.10 -10.28 3.99
#